data_AF-A0A961RKL6-F1
#
_entry.id   AF-A0A961RKL6-F1
#
_cell.length_a   1.000
_cell.length_b   1.000
_cell.length_c   1.000
_cell.angle_alpha   90.00
_cell.angle_beta   90.00
_cell.angle_gamma   90.00
#
_symmetry.space_group_name_H-M   'P 1'
#
loop_
_entity.id
_entity.type
_entity.pdbx_description
1 polymer ?
#
loop_
_entity_poly.entity_id
_entity_poly.type
_entity_poly.pdbx_seq_one_letter_code
_entity_poly.pdbx_strand_id
1 'polypeptide(L)'
;MSKFLKLAVFAGALAALPAVTLSAAQAQDAAAGEKVFRKCKACHAVGEGAGNKVGPHLNDLIGRTAGTIDGFKYSKAMQEAGEGGLVWNDESIDTYLVNPKDMVKGTKMAFAGLKKDEDRANVVAYLKTFSAGSATEEAPAAEESKAEEPEAKTEMAAATPAVMAKDAPVPDHGVFHLGREALSEEVAAWDIDIRPDGMGLPVGKGTVAQGEPIYGENCAVCHGDFGEGTGRWPVLAGGHDTLTEERPEKTIGSYWPYLSTVYDYVRRAMPFGNARSLSDDDVYALTAYLLYLNDVVTDEDFELSNENFTDIHLPNEENFFMDDRASEPHYAEKAEPCMKDCKAEPVTITMRARVLDVTPDGEEGEGAGAIE
;
A
#
# COMPACT_ATOMS: atom_id res chain seq x y z
N MET A 1 -69.70 17.65 -40.71
CA MET A 1 -69.93 18.77 -39.78
C MET A 1 -68.58 19.34 -39.38
N SER A 2 -68.36 20.62 -39.69
CA SER A 2 -67.31 21.56 -39.21
C SER A 2 -65.84 21.13 -39.22
N LYS A 3 -64.86 21.92 -39.67
CA LYS A 3 -64.81 23.26 -40.29
C LYS A 3 -63.35 23.43 -40.77
N PHE A 4 -63.19 24.13 -41.88
CA PHE A 4 -61.97 24.73 -42.44
C PHE A 4 -61.04 25.37 -41.38
N LEU A 5 -59.72 25.49 -41.65
CA LEU A 5 -59.10 26.71 -42.21
C LEU A 5 -57.54 26.74 -42.17
N LYS A 6 -56.95 26.97 -43.35
CA LYS A 6 -55.73 27.74 -43.74
C LYS A 6 -54.28 27.23 -43.57
N LEU A 7 -53.67 27.09 -44.76
CA LEU A 7 -52.29 27.38 -45.19
C LEU A 7 -51.54 28.51 -44.45
N ALA A 8 -50.23 28.31 -44.25
CA ALA A 8 -49.20 29.29 -44.62
C ALA A 8 -47.84 28.58 -44.87
N VAL A 9 -47.30 28.80 -46.07
CA VAL A 9 -45.96 28.43 -46.52
C VAL A 9 -44.99 29.52 -46.08
N PHE A 10 -43.85 29.14 -45.50
CA PHE A 10 -42.64 29.97 -45.52
C PHE A 10 -41.42 29.08 -45.78
N ALA A 11 -40.82 29.29 -46.95
CA ALA A 11 -39.53 28.77 -47.33
C ALA A 11 -38.44 29.62 -46.65
N GLY A 12 -37.53 28.97 -45.94
CA GLY A 12 -36.31 29.57 -45.40
C GLY A 12 -35.15 28.62 -45.63
N ALA A 13 -34.40 28.85 -46.70
CA ALA A 13 -33.13 28.19 -46.97
C ALA A 13 -32.10 28.67 -45.95
N LEU A 14 -31.69 27.79 -45.04
CA LEU A 14 -30.56 28.01 -44.14
C LEU A 14 -29.40 27.13 -44.62
N ALA A 15 -28.35 27.76 -45.12
CA ALA A 15 -27.13 27.11 -45.57
C ALA A 15 -26.46 26.38 -44.38
N ALA A 16 -26.31 25.07 -44.50
CA ALA A 16 -25.57 24.26 -43.54
C ALA A 16 -24.05 24.50 -43.72
N LEU A 17 -23.44 25.19 -42.76
CA LEU A 17 -21.99 25.16 -42.58
C LEU A 17 -21.60 23.81 -41.95
N PRO A 18 -20.51 23.16 -42.40
CA PRO A 18 -19.99 21.97 -41.74
C PRO A 18 -19.42 22.38 -40.37
N ALA A 19 -20.02 21.84 -39.31
CA ALA A 19 -19.44 21.90 -37.98
C ALA A 19 -18.14 21.09 -37.98
N VAL A 20 -17.01 21.81 -38.00
CA VAL A 20 -15.72 21.25 -37.61
C VAL A 20 -15.83 20.96 -36.11
N THR A 21 -16.04 19.68 -35.77
CA THR A 21 -15.87 19.19 -34.41
C THR A 21 -14.39 19.34 -34.06
N LEU A 22 -14.05 20.39 -33.31
CA LEU A 22 -12.80 20.40 -32.55
C LEU A 22 -12.90 19.24 -31.56
N SER A 23 -12.20 18.14 -31.84
CA SER A 23 -11.79 17.24 -30.76
C SER A 23 -11.03 18.09 -29.76
N ALA A 24 -11.50 18.12 -28.51
CA ALA A 24 -10.72 18.64 -27.42
C ALA A 24 -9.40 17.85 -27.38
N ALA A 25 -8.31 18.49 -27.77
CA ALA A 25 -6.99 17.99 -27.48
C ALA A 25 -6.89 17.90 -25.95
N GLN A 26 -6.83 16.69 -25.41
CA GLN A 26 -6.60 16.49 -23.98
C GLN A 26 -5.23 17.10 -23.66
N ALA A 27 -5.25 18.23 -22.94
CA ALA A 27 -4.03 18.83 -22.44
C ALA A 27 -3.46 17.89 -21.38
N GLN A 28 -2.29 17.32 -21.65
CA GLN A 28 -1.58 16.47 -20.70
C GLN A 28 -1.05 17.36 -19.56
N ASP A 29 -1.44 17.09 -18.33
CA ASP A 29 -1.11 17.89 -17.14
C ASP A 29 -0.04 17.17 -16.31
N ALA A 30 1.18 17.71 -16.31
CA ALA A 30 2.29 17.15 -15.52
C ALA A 30 2.05 17.22 -14.01
N ALA A 31 1.31 18.22 -13.50
CA ALA A 31 0.98 18.32 -12.08
C ALA A 31 -0.10 17.29 -11.69
N ALA A 32 -1.06 17.01 -12.56
CA ALA A 32 -1.97 15.87 -12.40
C ALA A 32 -1.19 14.54 -12.50
N GLY A 33 -0.23 14.46 -13.41
CA GLY A 33 0.64 13.31 -13.61
C GLY A 33 1.49 12.97 -12.39
N GLU A 34 1.98 13.98 -11.66
CA GLU A 34 2.68 13.79 -10.39
C GLU A 34 1.79 13.08 -9.36
N LYS A 35 0.49 13.41 -9.31
CA LYS A 35 -0.46 12.72 -8.43
C LYS A 35 -0.66 11.27 -8.83
N VAL A 36 -0.78 11.00 -10.14
CA VAL A 36 -0.86 9.62 -10.66
C VAL A 36 0.42 8.85 -10.36
N PHE A 37 1.59 9.50 -10.48
CA PHE A 37 2.90 8.91 -10.19
C PHE A 37 3.06 8.43 -8.74
N ARG A 38 2.22 8.89 -7.79
CA ARG A 38 2.20 8.35 -6.42
C ARG A 38 1.96 6.84 -6.40
N LYS A 39 1.18 6.31 -7.35
CA LYS A 39 0.96 4.86 -7.56
C LYS A 39 2.24 4.11 -7.96
N CYS A 40 3.25 4.83 -8.47
CA CYS A 40 4.52 4.28 -8.94
C CYS A 40 5.68 4.48 -7.94
N LYS A 41 5.56 5.45 -7.02
CA LYS A 41 6.66 5.95 -6.16
C LYS A 41 7.21 4.92 -5.16
N ALA A 42 6.40 3.94 -4.78
CA ALA A 42 6.84 2.83 -3.93
C ALA A 42 7.91 1.98 -4.64
N CYS A 43 7.78 1.80 -5.96
CA CYS A 43 8.65 0.94 -6.74
C CYS A 43 9.68 1.70 -7.57
N HIS A 44 9.39 2.95 -7.96
CA HIS A 44 10.23 3.73 -8.87
C HIS A 44 10.64 5.08 -8.25
N ALA A 45 11.78 5.59 -8.70
CA ALA A 45 12.28 6.93 -8.36
C ALA A 45 12.44 7.76 -9.63
N VAL A 46 12.23 9.08 -9.51
CA VAL A 46 12.50 10.11 -10.51
C VAL A 46 13.12 11.33 -9.84
N GLY A 47 13.87 12.14 -10.60
CA GLY A 47 14.53 13.35 -10.13
C GLY A 47 16.02 13.17 -9.81
N GLU A 48 16.63 14.21 -9.25
CA GLU A 48 18.05 14.23 -8.90
C GLU A 48 18.39 13.12 -7.90
N GLY A 49 19.44 12.34 -8.20
CA GLY A 49 19.85 11.21 -7.35
C GLY A 49 18.93 9.98 -7.38
N ALA A 50 18.00 9.87 -8.33
CA ALA A 50 17.08 8.73 -8.42
C ALA A 50 17.82 7.40 -8.65
N GLY A 51 17.76 6.51 -7.67
CA GLY A 51 18.31 5.15 -7.73
C GLY A 51 17.27 4.06 -8.04
N ASN A 52 17.75 2.89 -8.45
CA ASN A 52 16.93 1.69 -8.64
C ASN A 52 16.37 1.20 -7.29
N LYS A 53 15.09 0.78 -7.26
CA LYS A 53 14.41 0.19 -6.08
C LYS A 53 13.84 -1.19 -6.45
N VAL A 54 12.59 -1.47 -6.09
CA VAL A 54 11.82 -2.63 -6.57
C VAL A 54 11.72 -2.61 -8.11
N GLY A 55 11.58 -1.43 -8.69
CA GLY A 55 11.68 -1.16 -10.12
C GLY A 55 12.88 -0.26 -10.47
N PRO A 56 13.24 -0.16 -11.76
CA PRO A 56 14.30 0.72 -12.25
C PRO A 56 13.94 2.21 -12.04
N HIS A 57 14.92 3.10 -11.90
CA HIS A 57 14.62 4.53 -11.92
C HIS A 57 14.10 4.98 -13.31
N LEU A 58 13.29 6.04 -13.31
CA LEU A 58 12.54 6.46 -14.51
C LEU A 58 13.00 7.82 -15.08
N ASN A 59 14.16 8.30 -14.66
CA ASN A 59 14.88 9.35 -15.40
C ASN A 59 15.32 8.82 -16.76
N ASP A 60 15.30 9.70 -17.77
CA ASP A 60 15.69 9.40 -19.15
C ASP A 60 14.98 8.15 -19.68
N LEU A 61 13.68 8.04 -19.36
CA LEU A 61 12.87 6.90 -19.78
C LEU A 61 12.47 7.04 -21.25
N ILE A 62 12.09 8.24 -21.69
CA ILE A 62 11.65 8.47 -23.06
C ILE A 62 12.83 8.31 -24.02
N GLY A 63 12.66 7.45 -25.02
CA GLY A 63 13.69 7.07 -26.00
C GLY A 63 14.56 5.88 -25.56
N ARG A 64 14.46 5.42 -24.31
CA ARG A 64 15.28 4.32 -23.81
C ARG A 64 14.73 2.96 -24.24
N THR A 65 15.61 2.09 -24.71
CA THR A 65 15.27 0.69 -24.97
C THR A 65 14.78 0.00 -23.68
N ALA A 66 13.74 -0.80 -23.77
CA ALA A 66 13.21 -1.50 -22.60
C ALA A 66 14.23 -2.50 -22.04
N GLY A 67 14.33 -2.60 -20.71
CA GLY A 67 15.18 -3.60 -20.06
C GLY A 67 16.68 -3.31 -20.04
N THR A 68 17.12 -2.07 -20.33
CA THR A 68 18.55 -1.74 -20.51
C THR A 68 19.15 -0.80 -19.46
N ILE A 69 18.41 -0.40 -18.41
CA ILE A 69 19.01 0.45 -17.37
C ILE A 69 20.11 -0.29 -16.62
N ASP A 70 21.22 0.39 -16.38
CA ASP A 70 22.33 -0.20 -15.65
C ASP A 70 21.99 -0.41 -14.17
N GLY A 71 22.55 -1.49 -13.60
CA GLY A 71 22.40 -1.80 -12.18
C GLY A 71 21.01 -2.31 -11.75
N PHE A 72 20.09 -2.59 -12.68
CA PHE A 72 18.80 -3.22 -12.36
C PHE A 72 18.66 -4.61 -12.99
N LYS A 73 18.15 -5.58 -12.21
CA LYS A 73 17.97 -6.96 -12.67
C LYS A 73 16.58 -7.19 -13.27
N TYR A 74 16.44 -6.95 -14.57
CA TYR A 74 15.21 -7.17 -15.33
C TYR A 74 14.73 -8.63 -15.37
N SER A 75 13.50 -8.84 -15.84
CA SER A 75 13.03 -10.17 -16.24
C SER A 75 13.57 -10.52 -17.62
N LYS A 76 13.70 -11.82 -17.91
CA LYS A 76 14.11 -12.28 -19.24
C LYS A 76 13.19 -11.75 -20.33
N ALA A 77 11.87 -11.76 -20.08
CA ALA A 77 10.87 -11.25 -21.01
C ALA A 77 11.03 -9.76 -21.32
N MET A 78 11.39 -8.93 -20.32
CA MET A 78 11.60 -7.50 -20.55
C MET A 78 12.88 -7.22 -21.36
N GLN A 79 13.94 -8.00 -21.13
CA GLN A 79 15.17 -7.95 -21.92
C GLN A 79 14.90 -8.36 -23.38
N GLU A 80 14.23 -9.50 -23.57
CA GLU A 80 13.84 -10.00 -24.90
C GLU A 80 12.91 -9.01 -25.64
N ALA A 81 12.00 -8.32 -24.94
CA ALA A 81 11.16 -7.29 -25.52
C ALA A 81 11.99 -6.08 -26.01
N GLY A 82 12.98 -5.64 -25.24
CA GLY A 82 13.92 -4.58 -25.65
C GLY A 82 14.77 -4.98 -26.85
N GLU A 83 15.34 -6.19 -26.84
CA GLU A 83 16.06 -6.78 -27.98
C GLU A 83 15.17 -6.91 -29.23
N GLY A 84 13.89 -7.20 -29.02
CA GLY A 84 12.84 -7.21 -30.05
C GLY A 84 12.40 -5.83 -30.55
N GLY A 85 13.00 -4.75 -30.05
CA GLY A 85 12.78 -3.38 -30.52
C GLY A 85 11.80 -2.55 -29.68
N LEU A 86 11.39 -3.00 -28.49
CA LEU A 86 10.58 -2.18 -27.59
C LEU A 86 11.40 -0.99 -27.07
N VAL A 87 11.00 0.22 -27.47
CA VAL A 87 11.56 1.49 -27.00
C VAL A 87 10.47 2.27 -26.29
N TRP A 88 10.80 2.82 -25.12
CA TRP A 88 9.86 3.62 -24.34
C TRP A 88 9.61 4.98 -25.01
N ASN A 89 8.38 5.21 -25.41
CA ASN A 89 7.85 6.45 -25.97
C ASN A 89 6.41 6.61 -25.47
N ASP A 90 5.74 7.70 -25.84
CA ASP A 90 4.38 7.99 -25.38
C ASP A 90 3.41 6.81 -25.57
N GLU A 91 3.39 6.22 -26.77
CA GLU A 91 2.45 5.15 -27.14
C GLU A 91 2.77 3.82 -26.43
N SER A 92 4.05 3.46 -26.36
CA SER A 92 4.47 2.23 -25.70
C SER A 92 4.34 2.31 -24.19
N ILE A 93 4.58 3.48 -23.58
CA ILE A 93 4.32 3.68 -22.15
C ILE A 93 2.82 3.66 -21.88
N ASP A 94 2.01 4.35 -22.70
CA ASP A 94 0.55 4.30 -22.58
C ASP A 94 0.04 2.86 -22.63
N THR A 95 0.44 2.11 -23.67
CA THR A 95 0.06 0.70 -23.84
C THR A 95 0.52 -0.17 -22.68
N TYR A 96 1.77 0.01 -22.23
CA TYR A 96 2.32 -0.77 -21.13
C TYR A 96 1.60 -0.51 -19.83
N LEU A 97 1.21 0.74 -19.58
CA LEU A 97 0.50 1.13 -18.37
C LEU A 97 -0.96 0.66 -18.36
N VAL A 98 -1.57 0.24 -19.48
CA VAL A 98 -2.92 -0.39 -19.45
C VAL A 98 -2.91 -1.74 -18.71
N ASN A 99 -1.92 -2.58 -19.04
CA ASN A 99 -1.64 -3.85 -18.37
C ASN A 99 -0.22 -4.36 -18.75
N PRO A 100 0.78 -4.18 -17.87
CA PRO A 100 2.15 -4.60 -18.11
C PRO A 100 2.33 -6.09 -18.43
N LYS A 101 1.53 -6.96 -17.77
CA LYS A 101 1.63 -8.42 -17.92
C LYS A 101 1.06 -8.90 -19.25
N ASP A 102 0.11 -8.17 -19.82
CA ASP A 102 -0.44 -8.49 -21.14
C ASP A 102 0.51 -8.07 -22.26
N MET A 103 1.11 -6.89 -22.16
CA MET A 103 2.04 -6.38 -23.15
C MET A 103 3.38 -7.14 -23.14
N VAL A 104 3.94 -7.42 -21.96
CA VAL A 104 5.18 -8.18 -21.81
C VAL A 104 4.95 -9.37 -20.88
N LYS A 105 4.54 -10.51 -21.47
CA LYS A 105 4.28 -11.75 -20.74
C LYS A 105 5.54 -12.23 -20.01
N GLY A 106 5.48 -12.30 -18.68
CA GLY A 106 6.63 -12.63 -17.83
C GLY A 106 7.45 -11.41 -17.38
N THR A 107 6.93 -10.19 -17.54
CA THR A 107 7.46 -9.03 -16.82
C THR A 107 7.37 -9.23 -15.31
N LYS A 108 8.39 -8.75 -14.59
CA LYS A 108 8.40 -8.72 -13.12
C LYS A 108 7.58 -7.57 -12.54
N MET A 109 7.17 -6.60 -13.35
CA MET A 109 6.35 -5.48 -12.91
C MET A 109 4.93 -5.97 -12.60
N ALA A 110 4.64 -6.19 -11.31
CA ALA A 110 3.33 -6.58 -10.81
C ALA A 110 2.47 -5.32 -10.57
N PHE A 111 1.95 -4.75 -11.66
CA PHE A 111 1.09 -3.57 -11.63
C PHE A 111 -0.21 -3.87 -12.38
N ALA A 112 -1.36 -3.52 -11.78
CA ALA A 112 -2.69 -3.81 -12.32
C ALA A 112 -3.04 -2.95 -13.57
N GLY A 113 -2.31 -1.85 -13.76
CA GLY A 113 -2.49 -0.91 -14.86
C GLY A 113 -3.35 0.30 -14.50
N LEU A 114 -3.34 1.30 -15.38
CA LEU A 114 -4.11 2.53 -15.33
C LEU A 114 -5.18 2.48 -16.42
N LYS A 115 -6.43 2.28 -16.01
CA LYS A 115 -7.55 2.10 -16.97
C LYS A 115 -8.00 3.40 -17.63
N LYS A 116 -7.78 4.55 -16.97
CA LYS A 116 -8.17 5.86 -17.50
C LYS A 116 -7.09 6.39 -18.43
N ASP A 117 -7.47 6.69 -19.68
CA ASP A 117 -6.55 7.23 -20.69
C ASP A 117 -5.94 8.56 -20.23
N GLU A 118 -6.73 9.40 -19.55
CA GLU A 118 -6.27 10.67 -19.00
C GLU A 118 -5.18 10.49 -17.93
N ASP A 119 -5.29 9.50 -17.04
CA ASP A 119 -4.28 9.23 -16.02
C ASP A 119 -2.95 8.78 -16.67
N ARG A 120 -3.03 7.96 -17.73
CA ARG A 120 -1.84 7.53 -18.49
C ARG A 120 -1.19 8.70 -19.21
N ALA A 121 -1.99 9.53 -19.89
CA ALA A 121 -1.49 10.72 -20.58
C ALA A 121 -0.82 11.71 -19.60
N ASN A 122 -1.42 11.91 -18.43
CA ASN A 122 -0.88 12.78 -17.39
C ASN A 122 0.43 12.25 -16.81
N VAL A 123 0.51 10.95 -16.44
CA VAL A 123 1.76 10.38 -15.90
C VAL A 123 2.88 10.34 -16.94
N VAL A 124 2.57 10.12 -18.22
CA VAL A 124 3.54 10.23 -19.31
C VAL A 124 4.09 11.66 -19.40
N ALA A 125 3.22 12.68 -19.33
CA ALA A 125 3.66 14.07 -19.32
C ALA A 125 4.52 14.42 -18.11
N TYR A 126 4.21 13.87 -16.93
CA TYR A 126 5.07 14.01 -15.75
C TYR A 126 6.45 13.35 -15.94
N LEU A 127 6.50 12.12 -16.44
CA LEU A 127 7.76 11.39 -16.67
C LEU A 127 8.67 12.08 -17.71
N LYS A 128 8.08 12.74 -18.71
CA LYS A 128 8.82 13.54 -19.69
C LYS A 128 9.63 14.67 -19.06
N THR A 129 9.17 15.23 -17.94
CA THR A 129 9.92 16.30 -17.23
C THR A 129 11.27 15.81 -16.70
N PHE A 130 11.47 14.49 -16.61
CA PHE A 130 12.71 13.84 -16.18
C PHE A 130 13.45 13.12 -17.32
N SER A 131 13.05 13.32 -18.57
CA SER A 131 13.63 12.64 -19.75
C SER A 131 14.14 13.62 -20.82
N ALA A 132 14.33 14.89 -20.47
CA ALA A 132 14.77 15.92 -21.40
C ALA A 132 16.29 15.83 -21.63
N GLY A 133 16.70 14.93 -22.52
CA GLY A 133 18.12 14.73 -22.82
C GLY A 133 18.44 13.79 -23.99
N SER A 134 17.63 13.70 -25.06
CA SER A 134 18.09 13.02 -26.29
C SER A 134 17.41 13.51 -27.57
N ALA A 135 18.04 14.48 -28.24
CA ALA A 135 17.97 14.65 -29.69
C ALA A 135 19.38 15.01 -30.19
N THR A 136 20.01 14.04 -30.85
CA THR A 136 21.25 14.04 -31.64
C THR A 136 21.95 15.38 -31.95
N GLU A 137 23.21 15.55 -31.50
CA GLU A 137 24.38 15.90 -32.34
C GLU A 137 25.70 15.71 -31.56
N GLU A 138 26.78 15.43 -32.29
CA GLU A 138 28.09 14.95 -31.80
C GLU A 138 28.80 15.83 -30.77
N ALA A 139 29.58 15.18 -29.91
CA ALA A 139 30.56 15.79 -29.02
C ALA A 139 31.61 16.62 -29.78
N PRO A 140 32.22 17.59 -29.10
CA PRO A 140 33.67 17.51 -29.01
C PRO A 140 34.18 17.52 -27.57
N ALA A 141 35.36 16.94 -27.46
CA ALA A 141 36.08 16.66 -26.24
C ALA A 141 36.43 17.91 -25.41
N ALA A 142 36.59 17.62 -24.12
CA ALA A 142 37.08 18.45 -23.02
C ALA A 142 38.08 19.56 -23.37
N GLU A 143 37.83 20.74 -22.81
CA GLU A 143 38.85 21.57 -22.18
C GLU A 143 38.38 21.98 -20.77
N GLU A 144 39.27 21.80 -19.80
CA GLU A 144 39.10 22.18 -18.41
C GLU A 144 38.88 23.69 -18.29
N SER A 145 37.80 24.10 -17.61
CA SER A 145 37.73 25.44 -17.01
C SER A 145 37.43 25.31 -15.53
N LYS A 146 38.43 25.70 -14.74
CA LYS A 146 38.37 25.91 -13.31
C LYS A 146 37.71 27.26 -13.06
N ALA A 147 36.49 27.27 -12.53
CA ALA A 147 35.88 28.37 -11.78
C ALA A 147 34.58 27.81 -11.17
N GLU A 148 34.66 27.29 -9.95
CA GLU A 148 34.29 28.00 -8.73
C GLU A 148 32.78 27.93 -8.49
N GLU A 149 32.44 26.84 -7.82
CA GLU A 149 31.24 26.59 -7.04
C GLU A 149 30.84 27.88 -6.29
N PRO A 150 29.60 28.39 -6.41
CA PRO A 150 29.06 29.14 -5.30
C PRO A 150 28.83 28.09 -4.21
N GLU A 151 29.82 27.92 -3.35
CA GLU A 151 29.58 27.45 -2.00
C GLU A 151 28.44 28.30 -1.48
N ALA A 152 27.24 27.73 -1.45
CA ALA A 152 26.23 28.15 -0.52
C ALA A 152 26.84 27.86 0.86
N LYS A 153 27.64 28.83 1.34
CA LYS A 153 27.86 29.08 2.74
C LYS A 153 26.49 29.43 3.30
N THR A 154 25.70 28.39 3.50
CA THR A 154 24.94 28.31 4.72
C THR A 154 26.02 28.34 5.79
N GLU A 155 26.29 29.54 6.31
CA GLU A 155 26.66 29.66 7.70
C GLU A 155 25.50 29.00 8.47
N MET A 156 25.54 27.67 8.56
CA MET A 156 25.43 27.07 9.87
C MET A 156 26.51 27.78 10.66
N ALA A 157 26.11 28.85 11.36
CA ALA A 157 26.81 29.23 12.55
C ALA A 157 27.10 27.90 13.24
N ALA A 158 28.39 27.56 13.34
CA ALA A 158 28.82 26.48 14.18
C ALA A 158 28.32 26.87 15.57
N ALA A 159 27.11 26.44 15.88
CA ALA A 159 26.59 26.47 17.22
C ALA A 159 27.63 25.63 17.95
N THR A 160 28.46 26.34 18.71
CA THR A 160 29.28 25.75 19.76
C THR A 160 28.39 24.69 20.40
N PRO A 161 28.83 23.43 20.57
CA PRO A 161 28.00 22.42 21.20
C PRO A 161 27.46 23.05 22.48
N ALA A 162 26.18 23.39 22.46
CA ALA A 162 25.56 24.04 23.59
C ALA A 162 25.74 23.02 24.69
N VAL A 163 26.30 23.44 25.82
CA VAL A 163 26.37 22.63 27.02
C VAL A 163 24.90 22.41 27.40
N MET A 164 24.28 21.33 26.89
CA MET A 164 22.83 21.11 26.80
C MET A 164 22.12 20.97 28.17
N ALA A 165 22.74 21.35 29.27
CA ALA A 165 22.16 21.10 30.59
C ALA A 165 22.38 22.19 31.65
N LYS A 166 23.19 23.23 31.40
CA LYS A 166 23.49 24.17 32.50
C LYS A 166 22.49 25.31 32.65
N ASP A 167 21.90 25.75 31.55
CA ASP A 167 20.99 26.92 31.51
C ASP A 167 19.65 26.60 30.80
N ALA A 168 19.34 25.32 30.58
CA ALA A 168 18.01 24.95 30.10
C ALA A 168 16.98 25.35 31.16
N PRO A 169 15.89 26.07 30.82
CA PRO A 169 14.83 26.36 31.76
C PRO A 169 14.31 25.03 32.29
N VAL A 170 14.51 24.80 33.59
CA VAL A 170 13.99 23.62 34.27
C VAL A 170 12.47 23.80 34.34
N PRO A 171 11.69 22.90 33.72
CA PRO A 171 10.24 23.00 33.76
C PRO A 171 9.74 22.99 35.20
N ASP A 172 8.80 23.86 35.53
CA ASP A 172 8.24 24.00 36.88
C ASP A 172 7.18 22.94 37.22
N HIS A 173 6.94 21.99 36.32
CA HIS A 173 5.99 20.89 36.47
C HIS A 173 6.66 19.54 36.78
N GLY A 174 5.89 18.63 37.39
CA GLY A 174 6.32 17.28 37.72
C GLY A 174 7.32 17.19 38.89
N VAL A 175 7.52 15.98 39.41
CA VAL A 175 8.44 15.74 40.55
C VAL A 175 9.90 15.86 40.14
N PHE A 176 10.20 15.53 38.88
CA PHE A 176 11.57 15.48 38.35
C PHE A 176 11.90 16.63 37.40
N HIS A 177 10.93 17.50 37.08
CA HIS A 177 11.14 18.66 36.21
C HIS A 177 11.76 18.28 34.86
N LEU A 178 11.20 17.26 34.19
CA LEU A 178 11.65 16.78 32.89
C LEU A 178 10.50 16.86 31.89
N GLY A 179 10.84 17.19 30.64
CA GLY A 179 9.88 17.23 29.53
C GLY A 179 9.09 18.54 29.44
N ARG A 180 7.98 18.49 28.70
CA ARG A 180 6.97 19.54 28.62
C ARG A 180 5.60 18.92 28.47
N GLU A 181 4.56 19.71 28.73
CA GLU A 181 3.20 19.32 28.37
C GLU A 181 3.10 19.07 26.86
N ALA A 182 2.41 17.99 26.49
CA ALA A 182 2.13 17.66 25.09
C ALA A 182 1.08 18.63 24.55
N LEU A 183 1.32 19.17 23.35
CA LEU A 183 0.32 20.02 22.70
C LEU A 183 -0.85 19.15 22.23
N SER A 184 -2.05 19.73 22.19
CA SER A 184 -3.24 19.00 21.76
C SER A 184 -3.10 18.45 20.32
N GLU A 185 -2.39 19.17 19.45
CA GLU A 185 -2.11 18.74 18.08
C GLU A 185 -1.16 17.54 18.03
N GLU A 186 -0.23 17.42 18.97
CA GLU A 186 0.71 16.30 19.02
C GLU A 186 0.02 15.03 19.51
N VAL A 187 -0.83 15.18 20.53
CA VAL A 187 -1.68 14.09 21.01
C VAL A 187 -2.60 13.64 19.87
N ALA A 188 -3.32 14.55 19.22
CA ALA A 188 -4.22 14.21 18.12
C ALA A 188 -3.50 13.55 16.91
N ALA A 189 -2.22 13.86 16.67
CA ALA A 189 -1.46 13.27 15.58
C ALA A 189 -0.98 11.83 15.86
N TRP A 190 -0.85 11.45 17.13
CA TRP A 190 -0.28 10.17 17.58
C TRP A 190 -1.34 9.23 18.18
N ASP A 191 -2.26 9.81 18.95
CA ASP A 191 -3.37 9.15 19.61
C ASP A 191 -4.55 9.02 18.65
N ILE A 192 -4.46 7.97 17.84
CA ILE A 192 -5.42 7.62 16.81
C ILE A 192 -6.08 6.26 17.10
N ASP A 193 -5.98 5.78 18.34
CA ASP A 193 -6.53 4.49 18.76
C ASP A 193 -8.05 4.48 18.70
N ILE A 194 -8.60 3.35 18.27
CA ILE A 194 -10.05 3.14 18.24
C ILE A 194 -10.40 2.01 19.19
N ARG A 195 -11.16 2.35 20.22
CA ARG A 195 -11.61 1.39 21.22
C ARG A 195 -12.88 0.65 20.75
N PRO A 196 -13.18 -0.54 21.30
CA PRO A 196 -14.40 -1.27 20.98
C PRO A 196 -15.70 -0.51 21.26
N ASP A 197 -15.67 0.44 22.21
CA ASP A 197 -16.80 1.33 22.54
C ASP A 197 -16.96 2.52 21.57
N GLY A 198 -16.18 2.57 20.48
CA GLY A 198 -16.20 3.64 19.49
C GLY A 198 -15.42 4.90 19.91
N MET A 199 -14.83 4.93 21.10
CA MET A 199 -13.97 6.05 21.51
C MET A 199 -12.75 6.14 20.57
N GLY A 200 -12.50 7.35 20.08
CA GLY A 200 -11.42 7.65 19.14
C GLY A 200 -11.85 7.68 17.67
N LEU A 201 -13.07 7.26 17.33
CA LEU A 201 -13.57 7.27 15.95
C LEU A 201 -13.55 8.70 15.37
N PRO A 202 -12.88 8.91 14.22
CA PRO A 202 -12.97 10.19 13.51
C PRO A 202 -14.34 10.33 12.87
N VAL A 203 -14.84 11.56 12.74
CA VAL A 203 -16.07 11.83 11.98
C VAL A 203 -15.82 11.50 10.52
N GLY A 204 -16.67 10.67 9.94
CA GLY A 204 -16.49 10.19 8.58
C GLY A 204 -17.43 9.05 8.24
N LYS A 205 -17.41 8.65 6.96
CA LYS A 205 -18.23 7.56 6.44
C LYS A 205 -17.71 7.02 5.11
N GLY A 206 -18.14 5.81 4.77
CA GLY A 206 -17.85 5.20 3.48
C GLY A 206 -18.71 3.97 3.21
N THR A 207 -19.00 3.72 1.94
CA THR A 207 -19.83 2.58 1.52
C THR A 207 -19.00 1.39 1.05
N VAL A 208 -19.61 0.20 1.01
CA VAL A 208 -19.02 -1.01 0.41
C VAL A 208 -18.58 -0.74 -1.03
N ALA A 209 -19.46 -0.15 -1.86
CA ALA A 209 -19.15 0.20 -3.25
C ALA A 209 -17.99 1.21 -3.41
N GLN A 210 -17.76 2.08 -2.42
CA GLN A 210 -16.59 2.96 -2.40
C GLN A 210 -15.32 2.21 -1.98
N GLY A 211 -15.44 1.23 -1.09
CA GLY A 211 -14.33 0.45 -0.55
C GLY A 211 -13.71 -0.52 -1.55
N GLU A 212 -14.53 -1.17 -2.39
CA GLU A 212 -14.07 -2.14 -3.39
C GLU A 212 -12.93 -1.60 -4.29
N PRO A 213 -13.07 -0.46 -4.99
CA PRO A 213 -12.00 0.05 -5.84
C PRO A 213 -10.75 0.47 -5.03
N ILE A 214 -10.92 0.99 -3.81
CA ILE A 214 -9.79 1.34 -2.93
C ILE A 214 -9.02 0.07 -2.54
N TYR A 215 -9.75 -1.00 -2.22
CA TYR A 215 -9.19 -2.30 -1.87
C TYR A 215 -8.44 -2.92 -3.06
N GLY A 216 -9.05 -2.90 -4.25
CA GLY A 216 -8.42 -3.37 -5.49
C GLY A 216 -7.10 -2.64 -5.80
N GLU A 217 -7.04 -1.33 -5.55
CA GLU A 217 -5.85 -0.53 -5.82
C GLU A 217 -4.74 -0.68 -4.76
N ASN A 218 -5.11 -0.85 -3.48
CA ASN A 218 -4.17 -0.71 -2.36
C ASN A 218 -3.93 -2.00 -1.57
N CYS A 219 -4.78 -3.02 -1.71
CA CYS A 219 -4.81 -4.19 -0.83
C CYS A 219 -4.68 -5.51 -1.61
N ALA A 220 -5.39 -5.64 -2.73
CA ALA A 220 -5.58 -6.92 -3.43
C ALA A 220 -4.28 -7.59 -3.92
N VAL A 221 -3.22 -6.81 -4.20
CA VAL A 221 -1.92 -7.36 -4.61
C VAL A 221 -1.35 -8.36 -3.59
N CYS A 222 -1.63 -8.16 -2.31
CA CYS A 222 -1.23 -9.05 -1.22
C CYS A 222 -2.41 -9.87 -0.70
N HIS A 223 -3.59 -9.26 -0.58
CA HIS A 223 -4.71 -9.89 0.11
C HIS A 223 -5.70 -10.62 -0.80
N GLY A 224 -5.46 -10.67 -2.11
CA GLY A 224 -6.39 -11.26 -3.09
C GLY A 224 -7.54 -10.31 -3.38
N ASP A 225 -8.26 -10.54 -4.47
CA ASP A 225 -9.33 -9.63 -4.92
C ASP A 225 -10.55 -9.65 -3.96
N PHE A 226 -10.72 -10.76 -3.24
CA PHE A 226 -11.83 -11.01 -2.31
C PHE A 226 -11.34 -11.31 -0.88
N GLY A 227 -10.10 -10.97 -0.54
CA GLY A 227 -9.55 -11.21 0.80
C GLY A 227 -9.03 -12.63 1.03
N GLU A 228 -8.93 -13.45 -0.01
CA GLU A 228 -8.48 -14.85 0.05
C GLU A 228 -6.96 -15.02 0.25
N GLY A 229 -6.20 -13.91 0.20
CA GLY A 229 -4.74 -13.89 0.32
C GLY A 229 -4.01 -14.35 -0.95
N THR A 230 -2.92 -13.67 -1.32
CA THR A 230 -2.02 -14.11 -2.40
C THR A 230 -0.74 -14.72 -1.85
N GLY A 231 -0.40 -15.93 -2.31
CA GLY A 231 0.84 -16.60 -1.92
C GLY A 231 0.90 -16.95 -0.42
N ARG A 232 1.65 -16.17 0.36
CA ARG A 232 1.78 -16.33 1.83
C ARG A 232 1.37 -15.08 2.61
N TRP A 233 0.73 -14.12 1.95
CA TRP A 233 0.17 -12.97 2.62
C TRP A 233 -1.09 -13.36 3.40
N PRO A 234 -1.46 -12.58 4.44
CA PRO A 234 -2.62 -12.89 5.26
C PRO A 234 -3.93 -12.95 4.49
N VAL A 235 -4.73 -13.97 4.81
CA VAL A 235 -6.14 -14.10 4.42
C VAL A 235 -6.98 -13.18 5.30
N LEU A 236 -7.82 -12.35 4.70
CA LEU A 236 -8.67 -11.36 5.39
C LEU A 236 -10.13 -11.82 5.49
N ALA A 237 -10.58 -12.70 4.60
CA ALA A 237 -11.94 -13.21 4.56
C ALA A 237 -12.00 -14.73 4.37
N GLY A 238 -13.00 -15.38 4.99
CA GLY A 238 -13.16 -16.83 5.00
C GLY A 238 -12.82 -17.49 6.33
N GLY A 239 -12.68 -18.81 6.36
CA GLY A 239 -12.33 -19.55 7.59
C GLY A 239 -13.43 -19.67 8.65
N HIS A 240 -14.68 -19.32 8.32
CA HIS A 240 -15.83 -19.54 9.19
C HIS A 240 -15.92 -21.01 9.63
N ASP A 241 -16.25 -21.25 10.89
CA ASP A 241 -16.36 -22.57 11.54
C ASP A 241 -15.06 -23.41 11.59
N THR A 242 -13.91 -22.88 11.17
CA THR A 242 -12.64 -23.63 11.17
C THR A 242 -11.89 -23.62 12.51
N LEU A 243 -12.37 -22.87 13.52
CA LEU A 243 -11.62 -22.63 14.78
C LEU A 243 -11.30 -23.91 15.57
N THR A 244 -12.05 -24.99 15.35
CA THR A 244 -11.82 -26.29 15.99
C THR A 244 -11.10 -27.31 15.10
N GLU A 245 -10.76 -26.95 13.87
CA GLU A 245 -10.03 -27.84 12.97
C GLU A 245 -8.56 -27.99 13.37
N GLU A 246 -7.88 -28.99 12.80
CA GLU A 246 -6.44 -29.19 13.04
C GLU A 246 -5.60 -27.97 12.61
N ARG A 247 -6.06 -27.27 11.56
CA ARG A 247 -5.43 -26.06 11.04
C ARG A 247 -6.47 -24.96 10.77
N PRO A 248 -6.87 -24.21 11.80
CA PRO A 248 -7.86 -23.14 11.66
C PRO A 248 -7.41 -22.01 10.73
N GLU A 249 -8.35 -21.44 9.99
CA GLU A 249 -8.19 -20.21 9.23
C GLU A 249 -8.79 -19.03 10.01
N LYS A 250 -7.91 -18.24 10.61
CA LYS A 250 -8.28 -17.11 11.48
C LYS A 250 -8.25 -15.80 10.69
N THR A 251 -9.43 -15.28 10.38
CA THR A 251 -9.65 -14.07 9.57
C THR A 251 -10.41 -13.02 10.36
N ILE A 252 -10.78 -11.91 9.71
CA ILE A 252 -11.63 -10.88 10.30
C ILE A 252 -12.99 -11.49 10.69
N GLY A 253 -13.68 -12.16 9.76
CA GLY A 253 -15.00 -12.74 10.00
C GLY A 253 -14.99 -13.98 10.90
N SER A 254 -13.93 -14.78 10.87
CA SER A 254 -13.91 -16.04 11.65
C SER A 254 -13.37 -15.89 13.07
N TYR A 255 -12.50 -14.91 13.33
CA TYR A 255 -11.74 -14.87 14.59
C TYR A 255 -11.76 -13.52 15.29
N TRP A 256 -11.77 -12.39 14.59
CA TRP A 256 -11.57 -11.11 15.26
C TRP A 256 -12.81 -10.72 16.09
N PRO A 257 -12.63 -10.15 17.30
CA PRO A 257 -13.75 -9.81 18.16
C PRO A 257 -14.40 -8.47 17.85
N TYR A 258 -13.63 -7.47 17.40
CA TYR A 258 -14.09 -6.09 17.33
C TYR A 258 -13.75 -5.43 16.00
N LEU A 259 -14.72 -4.72 15.43
CA LEU A 259 -14.56 -3.90 14.23
C LEU A 259 -13.58 -2.74 14.46
N SER A 260 -13.49 -2.22 15.69
CA SER A 260 -12.55 -1.15 16.06
C SER A 260 -11.10 -1.52 15.73
N THR A 261 -10.72 -2.78 15.95
CA THR A 261 -9.38 -3.29 15.64
C THR A 261 -9.11 -3.26 14.14
N VAL A 262 -10.12 -3.56 13.31
CA VAL A 262 -10.00 -3.51 11.84
C VAL A 262 -9.74 -2.08 11.41
N TYR A 263 -10.58 -1.14 11.84
CA TYR A 263 -10.47 0.26 11.46
C TYR A 263 -9.14 0.89 11.94
N ASP A 264 -8.80 0.73 13.23
CA ASP A 264 -7.54 1.25 13.80
C ASP A 264 -6.34 0.70 13.04
N TYR A 265 -6.26 -0.62 12.90
CA TYR A 265 -5.10 -1.26 12.27
C TYR A 265 -4.96 -0.84 10.79
N VAL A 266 -6.06 -0.79 10.04
CA VAL A 266 -6.02 -0.34 8.64
C VAL A 266 -5.56 1.12 8.56
N ARG A 267 -6.13 2.01 9.37
CA ARG A 267 -5.76 3.44 9.44
C ARG A 267 -4.29 3.66 9.82
N ARG A 268 -3.80 2.90 10.81
CA ARG A 268 -2.50 3.11 11.44
C ARG A 268 -1.35 2.41 10.71
N ALA A 269 -1.60 1.23 10.15
CA ALA A 269 -0.54 0.33 9.68
C ALA A 269 -0.66 -0.12 8.22
N MET A 270 -1.77 0.18 7.54
CA MET A 270 -1.97 -0.20 6.14
C MET A 270 -2.09 1.01 5.20
N PRO A 271 -1.79 0.84 3.90
CA PRO A 271 -1.20 -0.34 3.26
C PRO A 271 0.25 -0.63 3.71
N PHE A 272 0.66 -1.91 3.71
CA PHE A 272 2.02 -2.28 4.12
C PHE A 272 3.08 -1.62 3.23
N GLY A 273 4.01 -0.88 3.85
CA GLY A 273 5.02 -0.08 3.14
C GLY A 273 4.60 1.36 2.80
N ASN A 274 3.31 1.71 3.00
CA ASN A 274 2.78 3.05 2.82
C ASN A 274 1.67 3.37 3.84
N ALA A 275 1.91 3.04 5.11
CA ALA A 275 0.94 3.21 6.19
C ALA A 275 0.56 4.69 6.40
N ARG A 276 -0.65 4.94 6.94
CA ARG A 276 -1.22 6.29 7.17
C ARG A 276 -1.37 7.13 5.89
N SER A 277 -1.55 6.49 4.74
CA SER A 277 -1.74 7.17 3.44
C SER A 277 -3.19 7.34 3.02
N LEU A 278 -4.12 6.70 3.73
CA LEU A 278 -5.57 6.73 3.48
C LEU A 278 -6.25 7.79 4.34
N SER A 279 -7.32 8.40 3.82
CA SER A 279 -8.18 9.28 4.61
C SER A 279 -9.10 8.49 5.53
N ASP A 280 -9.69 9.16 6.54
CA ASP A 280 -10.62 8.49 7.47
C ASP A 280 -11.85 7.92 6.72
N ASP A 281 -12.38 8.64 5.72
CA ASP A 281 -13.48 8.14 4.86
C ASP A 281 -13.07 6.92 4.02
N ASP A 282 -11.84 6.90 3.48
CA ASP A 282 -11.31 5.74 2.75
C ASP A 282 -11.24 4.50 3.67
N VAL A 283 -10.84 4.70 4.94
CA VAL A 283 -10.77 3.60 5.92
C VAL A 283 -12.18 3.12 6.29
N TYR A 284 -13.17 4.01 6.44
CA TYR A 284 -14.56 3.60 6.62
C TYR A 284 -15.07 2.77 5.43
N ALA A 285 -14.82 3.22 4.19
CA ALA A 285 -15.22 2.52 2.99
C ALA A 285 -14.55 1.12 2.89
N LEU A 286 -13.24 1.04 3.15
CA LEU A 286 -12.52 -0.23 3.20
C LEU A 286 -13.05 -1.16 4.30
N THR A 287 -13.36 -0.62 5.47
CA THR A 287 -13.91 -1.41 6.59
C THR A 287 -15.29 -1.95 6.22
N ALA A 288 -16.15 -1.15 5.58
CA ALA A 288 -17.42 -1.60 5.03
C ALA A 288 -17.23 -2.73 4.01
N TYR A 289 -16.30 -2.59 3.07
CA TYR A 289 -16.00 -3.64 2.09
C TYR A 289 -15.45 -4.92 2.73
N LEU A 290 -14.60 -4.82 3.76
CA LEU A 290 -14.12 -5.99 4.50
C LEU A 290 -15.23 -6.70 5.28
N LEU A 291 -16.22 -5.97 5.80
CA LEU A 291 -17.42 -6.56 6.38
C LEU A 291 -18.23 -7.32 5.32
N TYR A 292 -18.35 -6.76 4.11
CA TYR A 292 -19.02 -7.39 2.98
C TYR A 292 -18.34 -8.69 2.56
N LEU A 293 -17.01 -8.68 2.41
CA LEU A 293 -16.22 -9.88 2.08
C LEU A 293 -16.35 -11.00 3.12
N ASN A 294 -16.69 -10.66 4.37
CA ASN A 294 -16.87 -11.61 5.46
C ASN A 294 -18.34 -11.96 5.73
N ASP A 295 -19.26 -11.60 4.83
CA ASP A 295 -20.70 -11.85 4.97
C ASP A 295 -21.32 -11.25 6.26
N VAL A 296 -20.67 -10.27 6.89
CA VAL A 296 -21.20 -9.58 8.08
C VAL A 296 -22.25 -8.55 7.67
N VAL A 297 -22.05 -7.92 6.51
CA VAL A 297 -23.05 -7.13 5.81
C VAL A 297 -23.21 -7.68 4.39
N THR A 298 -24.42 -7.68 3.84
CA THR A 298 -24.69 -8.25 2.51
C THR A 298 -25.15 -7.21 1.49
N ASP A 299 -25.33 -5.96 1.92
CA ASP A 299 -25.79 -4.85 1.08
C ASP A 299 -24.60 -4.08 0.51
N GLU A 300 -24.47 -4.02 -0.81
CA GLU A 300 -23.41 -3.30 -1.52
C GLU A 300 -23.54 -1.76 -1.36
N ASP A 301 -24.72 -1.28 -0.97
CA ASP A 301 -24.97 0.13 -0.68
C ASP A 301 -24.80 0.46 0.81
N PHE A 302 -24.43 -0.51 1.65
CA PHE A 302 -24.22 -0.29 3.08
C PHE A 302 -23.17 0.81 3.34
N GLU A 303 -23.55 1.83 4.13
CA GLU A 303 -22.69 2.93 4.56
C GLU A 303 -22.27 2.72 6.03
N LEU A 304 -20.96 2.54 6.25
CA LEU A 304 -20.38 2.57 7.58
C LEU A 304 -19.98 4.01 7.92
N SER A 305 -20.25 4.45 9.14
CA SER A 305 -19.93 5.78 9.63
C SER A 305 -19.60 5.77 11.12
N ASN A 306 -19.07 6.87 11.63
CA ASN A 306 -18.88 7.04 13.06
C ASN A 306 -20.19 6.95 13.88
N GLU A 307 -21.37 7.07 13.25
CA GLU A 307 -22.67 7.06 13.94
C GLU A 307 -23.23 5.66 14.15
N ASN A 308 -22.93 4.71 13.25
CA ASN A 308 -23.44 3.34 13.29
C ASN A 308 -22.35 2.28 13.55
N PHE A 309 -21.09 2.69 13.69
CA PHE A 309 -19.95 1.78 13.84
C PHE A 309 -20.11 0.78 14.98
N THR A 310 -20.62 1.25 16.13
CA THR A 310 -20.76 0.44 17.35
C THR A 310 -21.94 -0.52 17.33
N ASP A 311 -22.81 -0.43 16.33
CA ASP A 311 -23.94 -1.35 16.16
C ASP A 311 -23.53 -2.63 15.40
N ILE A 312 -22.31 -2.66 14.85
CA ILE A 312 -21.79 -3.79 14.07
C ILE A 312 -20.93 -4.69 14.96
N HIS A 313 -21.41 -5.92 15.15
CA HIS A 313 -20.76 -6.96 15.95
C HIS A 313 -20.13 -8.02 15.05
N LEU A 314 -18.88 -8.40 15.31
CA LEU A 314 -18.23 -9.48 14.57
C LEU A 314 -18.63 -10.86 15.14
N PRO A 315 -18.64 -11.92 14.32
CA PRO A 315 -19.16 -13.22 14.75
C PRO A 315 -18.47 -13.84 15.98
N ASN A 316 -17.21 -13.48 16.25
CA ASN A 316 -16.40 -14.09 17.29
C ASN A 316 -16.17 -13.19 18.52
N GLU A 317 -16.98 -12.14 18.69
CA GLU A 317 -16.83 -11.14 19.77
C GLU A 317 -16.83 -11.75 21.18
N GLU A 318 -17.73 -12.71 21.45
CA GLU A 318 -17.90 -13.28 22.79
C GLU A 318 -16.87 -14.38 23.15
N ASN A 319 -16.04 -14.81 22.20
CA ASN A 319 -15.22 -16.02 22.34
C ASN A 319 -13.79 -15.75 22.81
N PHE A 320 -13.55 -14.58 23.39
CA PHE A 320 -12.28 -14.23 24.04
C PHE A 320 -12.49 -14.09 25.53
N PHE A 321 -11.59 -14.70 26.30
CA PHE A 321 -11.60 -14.62 27.75
C PHE A 321 -10.23 -14.18 28.26
N MET A 322 -10.23 -13.55 29.43
CA MET A 322 -8.99 -13.19 30.11
C MET A 322 -8.22 -14.44 30.49
N ASP A 323 -6.89 -14.37 30.42
CA ASP A 323 -5.99 -15.46 30.79
C ASP A 323 -6.37 -16.10 32.12
N ASP A 324 -6.78 -17.37 32.05
CA ASP A 324 -7.28 -18.18 33.16
C ASP A 324 -6.26 -19.21 33.63
N ARG A 325 -5.01 -19.17 33.15
CA ARG A 325 -3.95 -20.14 33.53
C ARG A 325 -3.73 -20.23 35.03
N ALA A 326 -4.03 -19.16 35.78
CA ALA A 326 -3.93 -19.18 37.24
C ALA A 326 -5.02 -20.00 37.94
N SER A 327 -6.17 -20.22 37.28
CA SER A 327 -7.30 -21.01 37.78
C SER A 327 -7.51 -22.34 37.05
N GLU A 328 -6.96 -22.49 35.85
CA GLU A 328 -7.09 -23.71 35.06
C GLU A 328 -6.36 -24.89 35.74
N PRO A 329 -7.05 -26.00 36.07
CA PRO A 329 -6.51 -27.05 36.92
C PRO A 329 -5.17 -27.63 36.46
N HIS A 330 -4.93 -27.69 35.14
CA HIS A 330 -3.68 -28.20 34.59
C HIS A 330 -2.45 -27.35 34.95
N TYR A 331 -2.63 -26.05 35.17
CA TYR A 331 -1.55 -25.09 35.42
C TYR A 331 -1.57 -24.52 36.85
N ALA A 332 -2.75 -24.41 37.45
CA ALA A 332 -2.96 -23.85 38.78
C ALA A 332 -2.42 -24.76 39.88
N GLU A 333 -2.51 -26.07 39.69
CA GLU A 333 -2.02 -27.06 40.64
C GLU A 333 -0.50 -27.21 40.52
N LYS A 334 0.23 -26.54 41.42
CA LYS A 334 1.67 -26.75 41.56
C LYS A 334 1.92 -28.10 42.23
N ALA A 335 2.06 -29.15 41.43
CA ALA A 335 2.54 -30.44 41.90
C ALA A 335 4.07 -30.44 42.05
N GLU A 336 4.56 -31.06 43.13
CA GLU A 336 5.99 -31.34 43.26
C GLU A 336 6.42 -32.29 42.12
N PRO A 337 7.51 -31.97 41.40
CA PRO A 337 7.93 -32.79 40.27
C PRO A 337 8.36 -34.18 40.75
N CYS A 338 8.09 -35.20 39.94
CA CYS A 338 8.64 -36.52 40.19
C CYS A 338 10.17 -36.52 40.05
N MET A 339 10.87 -37.06 41.06
CA MET A 339 12.33 -37.08 41.09
C MET A 339 12.96 -38.44 40.77
N LYS A 340 12.21 -39.55 40.91
CA LYS A 340 12.70 -40.91 40.71
C LYS A 340 11.61 -41.81 40.13
N ASP A 341 12.00 -42.72 39.24
CA ASP A 341 11.12 -43.76 38.68
C ASP A 341 9.81 -43.22 38.06
N CYS A 342 9.91 -42.07 37.38
CA CYS A 342 8.75 -41.26 36.95
C CYS A 342 7.94 -41.84 35.80
N LYS A 343 8.48 -42.81 35.08
CA LYS A 343 7.79 -43.56 34.02
C LYS A 343 8.10 -45.03 34.19
N ALA A 344 7.06 -45.85 34.20
CA ALA A 344 7.20 -47.31 34.22
C ALA A 344 7.61 -47.86 32.85
N GLU A 345 7.24 -47.17 31.78
CA GLU A 345 7.52 -47.56 30.39
C GLU A 345 8.83 -46.94 29.85
N PRO A 346 9.52 -47.62 28.92
CA PRO A 346 10.68 -47.07 28.24
C PRO A 346 10.35 -45.78 27.48
N VAL A 347 11.26 -44.82 27.47
CA VAL A 347 11.13 -43.61 26.66
C VAL A 347 11.39 -43.93 25.19
N THR A 348 10.49 -43.47 24.31
CA THR A 348 10.58 -43.66 22.86
C THR A 348 10.63 -42.31 22.15
N ILE A 349 11.42 -42.23 21.08
CA ILE A 349 11.51 -41.02 20.24
C ILE A 349 10.31 -41.02 19.29
N THR A 350 9.43 -40.03 19.41
CA THR A 350 8.24 -39.89 18.57
C THR A 350 8.43 -38.94 17.40
N MET A 351 9.32 -37.95 17.52
CA MET A 351 9.61 -36.95 16.48
C MET A 351 11.09 -36.57 16.49
N ARG A 352 11.63 -36.20 15.32
CA ARG A 352 13.00 -35.68 15.17
C ARG A 352 12.98 -34.47 14.24
N ALA A 353 13.47 -33.32 14.69
CA ALA A 353 13.48 -32.09 13.89
C ALA A 353 14.19 -32.25 12.53
N ARG A 354 15.27 -33.04 12.49
CA ARG A 354 16.00 -33.41 11.27
C ARG A 354 15.17 -34.11 10.19
N VAL A 355 13.94 -34.54 10.51
CA VAL A 355 13.01 -35.11 9.52
C VAL A 355 12.29 -34.02 8.74
N LEU A 356 12.03 -32.86 9.36
CA LEU A 356 11.45 -31.70 8.67
C LEU A 356 12.50 -30.93 7.87
N ASP A 357 13.72 -30.82 8.42
CA ASP A 357 14.91 -30.29 7.73
C ASP A 357 14.70 -28.88 7.13
N VAL A 358 14.13 -27.98 7.94
CA VAL A 358 13.88 -26.56 7.57
C VAL A 358 14.71 -25.58 8.39
N THR A 359 15.67 -26.08 9.17
CA THR A 359 16.64 -25.25 9.89
C THR A 359 17.72 -24.81 8.90
N PRO A 360 18.10 -23.52 8.82
CA PRO A 360 19.16 -23.10 7.92
C PRO A 360 20.47 -23.85 8.20
N ASP A 361 21.14 -24.31 7.15
CA ASP A 361 22.41 -25.00 7.24
C ASP A 361 23.59 -24.01 7.34
N GLY A 362 24.60 -24.41 8.12
CA GLY A 362 25.94 -23.85 8.15
C GLY A 362 26.89 -24.63 7.25
N GLU A 363 28.18 -24.58 7.54
CA GLU A 363 29.15 -25.42 6.85
C GLU A 363 28.96 -26.90 7.25
N GLU A 364 29.34 -27.82 6.35
CA GLU A 364 29.30 -29.27 6.56
C GLU A 364 27.95 -29.90 6.96
N GLY A 365 26.83 -29.22 6.72
CA GLY A 365 25.48 -29.75 7.01
C GLY A 365 25.11 -29.70 8.50
N GLU A 366 25.83 -28.89 9.27
CA GLU A 366 25.41 -28.50 10.62
C GLU A 366 24.41 -27.34 10.57
N GLY A 367 23.70 -27.08 11.66
CA GLY A 367 22.84 -25.89 11.73
C GLY A 367 23.65 -24.61 11.64
N ALA A 368 23.14 -23.58 10.95
CA ALA A 368 23.81 -22.30 10.81
C ALA A 368 24.17 -21.71 12.19
N GLY A 369 25.45 -21.36 12.38
CA GLY A 369 25.98 -20.86 13.64
C GLY A 369 26.37 -21.96 14.65
N ALA A 370 26.49 -23.21 14.21
CA ALA A 370 27.14 -24.26 15.00
C ALA A 370 28.57 -23.84 15.39
N ILE A 371 28.95 -24.16 16.62
CA ILE A 371 30.31 -23.94 17.12
C ILE A 371 31.12 -25.17 16.71
N GLU A 372 32.12 -24.97 15.85
CA GLU A 372 33.09 -25.99 15.44
C GLU A 372 33.96 -26.50 16.61
#